data_AF-A0A2V8JQE0-F1
#
_entry.id   AF-A0A2V8JQE0-F1
#
_cell.length_a   1.000
_cell.length_b   1.000
_cell.length_c   1.000
_cell.angle_alpha   90.00
_cell.angle_beta   90.00
_cell.angle_gamma   90.00
#
_symmetry.space_group_name_H-M   'P 1'
#
loop_
_entity.id
_entity.type
_entity.pdbx_description
1 polymer ?
#
loop_
_entity_poly.entity_id
_entity_poly.type
_entity_poly.pdbx_seq_one_letter_code
_entity_poly.pdbx_strand_id
1 'polypeptide(L)'
;MRNNPGFTLIETLITTLVLVSGLVAIAAIFSYSASTSLNNQLRTAATALLYEKMEQFKSAPISDSVWVPGGSLNLAFPAGGYFDYVKLDDAGVLNSTTTDTSAPFIRVWQVSATVPRSVTIAVYALKAGMTRRGFELIRATTVVESTF
;
A
#
# COMPACT_ATOMS: atom_id res chain seq x y z
N MET A 1 -18.11 -64.43 14.16
CA MET A 1 -17.04 -63.61 14.78
C MET A 1 -16.55 -62.64 13.72
N ARG A 2 -16.62 -61.34 14.00
CA ARG A 2 -16.33 -60.26 13.05
C ARG A 2 -14.83 -59.96 13.10
N ASN A 3 -14.10 -60.29 12.04
CA ASN A 3 -12.68 -59.96 11.91
C ASN A 3 -12.58 -58.44 11.74
N ASN A 4 -12.10 -57.74 12.77
CA ASN A 4 -11.72 -56.33 12.66
C ASN A 4 -10.25 -56.30 12.21
N PRO A 5 -9.94 -56.01 10.94
CA PRO A 5 -8.56 -55.85 10.53
C PRO A 5 -7.98 -54.60 11.23
N GLY A 6 -6.95 -54.81 12.06
CA GLY A 6 -6.14 -53.71 12.60
C GLY A 6 -5.29 -53.08 11.51
N PHE A 7 -5.04 -51.77 11.60
CA PHE A 7 -4.21 -51.03 10.65
C PHE A 7 -2.76 -51.57 10.70
N THR A 8 -2.16 -51.79 9.54
CA THR A 8 -0.77 -52.27 9.50
C THR A 8 0.21 -51.13 9.77
N LEU A 9 1.39 -51.44 10.33
CA LEU A 9 2.40 -50.42 10.65
C LEU A 9 2.83 -49.64 9.40
N ILE A 10 2.97 -50.32 8.25
CA ILE A 10 3.30 -49.68 6.97
C ILE A 10 2.19 -48.72 6.51
N GLU A 11 0.93 -49.09 6.71
CA GLU A 11 -0.20 -48.24 6.35
C GLU A 11 -0.24 -46.98 7.21
N THR A 12 0.01 -47.09 8.53
CA THR A 12 0.13 -45.90 9.40
C THR A 12 1.28 -44.98 8.99
N LEU A 13 2.39 -45.54 8.50
CA LEU A 13 3.54 -44.77 8.04
C LEU A 13 3.21 -44.02 6.74
N ILE A 14 2.52 -44.68 5.80
CA ILE A 14 2.05 -44.04 4.56
C ILE A 14 1.02 -42.95 4.87
N THR A 15 0.05 -43.23 5.75
CA THR A 15 -0.98 -42.25 6.13
C THR A 15 -0.38 -41.02 6.80
N THR A 16 0.58 -41.19 7.71
CA THR A 16 1.25 -40.07 8.38
C THR A 16 2.10 -39.25 7.41
N LEU A 17 2.77 -39.89 6.44
CA LEU A 17 3.49 -39.18 5.37
C LEU A 17 2.55 -38.31 4.52
N VAL A 18 1.41 -38.87 4.10
CA VAL A 18 0.38 -38.14 3.33
C VAL A 18 -0.23 -37.02 4.18
N LEU A 19 -0.45 -37.26 5.46
CA LEU A 19 -0.98 -36.25 6.38
C LEU A 19 -0.02 -35.06 6.52
N VAL A 20 1.28 -35.33 6.73
CA VAL A 20 2.29 -34.27 6.88
C VAL A 20 2.43 -33.47 5.58
N SER A 21 2.46 -34.14 4.41
CA SER A 21 2.54 -33.42 3.13
C SER A 21 1.31 -32.55 2.88
N GLY A 22 0.12 -33.05 3.24
CA GLY A 22 -1.13 -32.27 3.19
C GLY A 22 -1.10 -31.04 4.11
N LEU A 23 -0.61 -31.18 5.35
CA LEU A 23 -0.50 -30.06 6.29
C LEU A 23 0.47 -28.99 5.82
N VAL A 24 1.60 -29.38 5.21
CA VAL A 24 2.57 -28.43 4.64
C VAL A 24 1.93 -27.63 3.49
N ALA A 25 1.18 -28.28 2.60
CA ALA A 25 0.48 -27.61 1.52
C ALA A 25 -0.56 -26.59 2.05
N ILE A 26 -1.34 -26.98 3.06
CA ILE A 26 -2.33 -26.09 3.69
C ILE A 26 -1.65 -24.87 4.35
N ALA A 27 -0.54 -25.08 5.07
CA ALA A 27 0.22 -24.00 5.69
C ALA A 27 0.78 -23.00 4.66
N ALA A 28 1.21 -23.50 3.49
CA ALA A 28 1.67 -22.65 2.40
C ALA A 28 0.53 -21.79 1.82
N ILE A 29 -0.67 -22.37 1.66
CA ILE A 29 -1.86 -21.63 1.17
C ILE A 29 -2.26 -20.55 2.17
N PHE A 30 -2.30 -20.84 3.47
CA PHE A 30 -2.61 -19.83 4.49
C PHE A 30 -1.60 -18.69 4.51
N SER A 31 -0.31 -19.02 4.42
CA SER A 31 0.76 -18.00 4.36
C SER A 31 0.60 -17.10 3.14
N TYR A 32 0.33 -17.70 1.98
CA TYR A 32 0.07 -16.96 0.75
C TYR A 32 -1.18 -16.07 0.86
N SER A 33 -2.28 -16.61 1.38
CA SER A 33 -3.53 -15.89 1.59
C SER A 33 -3.36 -14.69 2.52
N ALA A 34 -2.68 -14.87 3.65
CA ALA A 34 -2.39 -13.79 4.60
C ALA A 34 -1.57 -12.68 3.95
N SER A 35 -0.52 -13.03 3.22
CA SER A 35 0.32 -12.04 2.51
C SER A 35 -0.47 -11.25 1.45
N THR A 36 -1.35 -11.94 0.72
CA THR A 36 -2.18 -11.33 -0.32
C THR A 36 -3.23 -10.41 0.29
N SER A 37 -3.86 -10.83 1.39
CA SER A 37 -4.84 -10.03 2.13
C SER A 37 -4.23 -8.73 2.62
N LEU A 38 -3.04 -8.78 3.24
CA LEU A 38 -2.33 -7.57 3.69
C LEU A 38 -1.98 -6.64 2.53
N ASN A 39 -1.45 -7.17 1.43
CA ASN A 39 -1.12 -6.36 0.25
C ASN A 39 -2.38 -5.71 -0.36
N ASN A 40 -3.50 -6.41 -0.40
CA ASN A 40 -4.77 -5.87 -0.87
C ASN A 40 -5.29 -4.77 0.06
N GLN A 41 -5.21 -4.96 1.37
CA GLN A 41 -5.59 -3.93 2.35
C GLN A 41 -4.75 -2.66 2.18
N LEU A 42 -3.43 -2.81 2.04
CA LEU A 42 -2.52 -1.68 1.79
C LEU A 42 -2.85 -0.96 0.48
N ARG A 43 -3.15 -1.69 -0.60
CA ARG A 43 -3.56 -1.10 -1.88
C ARG A 43 -4.89 -0.35 -1.80
N THR A 44 -5.87 -0.87 -1.08
CA THR A 44 -7.15 -0.19 -0.88
C THR A 44 -6.96 1.11 -0.10
N ALA A 45 -6.18 1.08 1.00
CA ALA A 45 -5.85 2.28 1.77
C ALA A 45 -5.11 3.31 0.90
N ALA A 46 -4.09 2.88 0.16
CA ALA A 46 -3.33 3.77 -0.72
C ALA A 46 -4.19 4.40 -1.84
N THR A 47 -5.14 3.64 -2.38
CA THR A 47 -6.10 4.16 -3.35
C THR A 47 -6.97 5.26 -2.75
N ALA A 48 -7.51 5.05 -1.53
CA ALA A 48 -8.29 6.07 -0.84
C ALA A 48 -7.46 7.34 -0.57
N LEU A 49 -6.23 7.18 -0.09
CA LEU A 49 -5.29 8.28 0.17
C LEU A 49 -4.92 9.07 -1.10
N LEU A 50 -4.80 8.37 -2.23
CA LEU A 50 -4.54 8.98 -3.52
C LEU A 50 -5.76 9.79 -4.01
N TYR A 51 -6.96 9.23 -3.92
CA TYR A 51 -8.19 9.93 -4.30
C TYR A 51 -8.47 11.15 -3.45
N GLU A 52 -8.28 11.05 -2.13
CA GLU A 52 -8.39 12.20 -1.22
C GLU A 52 -7.47 13.34 -1.68
N LYS A 53 -6.20 13.02 -1.98
CA LYS A 53 -5.25 14.04 -2.39
C LYS A 53 -5.59 14.62 -3.77
N MET A 54 -6.03 13.79 -4.71
CA MET A 54 -6.50 14.26 -6.02
C MET A 54 -7.72 15.18 -5.88
N GLU A 55 -8.65 14.87 -4.98
CA GLU A 55 -9.82 15.71 -4.72
C GLU A 55 -9.42 17.05 -4.08
N GLN A 56 -8.39 17.07 -3.23
CA GLN A 56 -7.82 18.32 -2.72
C GLN A 56 -7.28 19.20 -3.86
N PHE A 57 -6.57 18.62 -4.83
CA PHE A 57 -6.09 19.37 -6.00
C PHE A 57 -7.27 19.85 -6.86
N LYS A 58 -8.28 19.00 -7.06
CA LYS A 58 -9.45 19.32 -7.88
C LYS A 58 -10.32 20.42 -7.27
N SER A 59 -10.45 20.46 -5.94
CA SER A 59 -11.22 21.48 -5.22
C SER A 59 -10.47 22.79 -5.06
N ALA A 60 -9.13 22.76 -5.12
CA ALA A 60 -8.32 23.97 -5.02
C ALA A 60 -8.28 24.73 -6.36
N PRO A 61 -8.56 26.05 -6.36
CA PRO A 61 -8.43 26.87 -7.56
C PRO A 61 -6.98 26.89 -8.05
N ILE A 62 -6.76 27.02 -9.36
CA ILE A 62 -5.41 26.97 -9.96
C ILE A 62 -4.45 28.07 -9.48
N SER A 63 -4.98 29.11 -8.84
CA SER A 63 -4.23 30.19 -8.20
C SER A 63 -3.74 29.86 -6.78
N ASP A 64 -4.20 28.75 -6.19
CA ASP A 64 -3.78 28.32 -4.86
C ASP A 64 -2.31 27.84 -4.85
N SER A 65 -1.68 28.03 -3.71
CA SER A 65 -0.35 27.57 -3.35
C SER A 65 -0.12 26.08 -3.62
N VAL A 66 -1.17 25.25 -3.56
CA VAL A 66 -1.08 23.83 -3.86
C VAL A 66 -0.67 23.55 -5.31
N TRP A 67 -0.96 24.48 -6.23
CA TRP A 67 -0.66 24.39 -7.66
C TRP A 67 0.70 24.96 -8.05
N VAL A 68 1.54 25.36 -7.08
CA VAL A 68 2.90 25.84 -7.36
C VAL A 68 3.69 24.71 -8.03
N PRO A 69 4.19 24.91 -9.27
CA PRO A 69 4.97 23.89 -9.96
C PRO A 69 6.20 23.48 -9.15
N GLY A 70 6.47 22.17 -9.11
CA GLY A 70 7.56 21.62 -8.32
C GLY A 70 7.28 20.20 -7.85
N GLY A 71 8.02 19.78 -6.83
CA GLY A 71 7.90 18.44 -6.27
C GLY A 71 8.78 17.40 -6.93
N SER A 72 8.71 16.20 -6.39
CA SER A 72 9.50 15.06 -6.85
C SER A 72 8.79 13.78 -6.45
N LEU A 73 8.81 12.80 -7.36
CA LEU A 73 8.30 11.46 -7.11
C LEU A 73 9.37 10.56 -6.47
N ASN A 74 10.57 11.10 -6.24
CA ASN A 74 11.67 10.36 -5.64
C ASN A 74 11.49 10.28 -4.12
N LEU A 75 11.22 9.07 -3.64
CA LEU A 75 11.06 8.80 -2.22
C LEU A 75 12.35 8.98 -1.39
N ALA A 76 13.53 8.80 -1.99
CA ALA A 76 14.80 8.93 -1.27
C ALA A 76 15.13 10.38 -0.92
N PHE A 77 14.64 11.32 -1.73
CA PHE A 77 14.85 12.75 -1.59
C PHE A 77 13.54 13.49 -1.88
N PRO A 78 12.54 13.39 -0.98
CA PRO A 78 11.26 14.02 -1.20
C PRO A 78 11.42 15.55 -1.15
N ALA A 79 10.81 16.23 -2.12
CA ALA A 79 10.90 17.68 -2.22
C ALA A 79 10.05 18.35 -1.12
N GLY A 80 10.64 19.28 -0.37
CA GLY A 80 9.97 19.97 0.73
C GLY A 80 8.65 20.62 0.30
N GLY A 81 7.57 20.36 1.03
CA GLY A 81 6.22 20.85 0.69
C GLY A 81 5.49 20.02 -0.36
N TYR A 82 6.10 18.96 -0.90
CA TYR A 82 5.53 18.07 -1.91
C TYR A 82 5.42 16.61 -1.46
N PHE A 83 5.43 16.38 -0.14
CA PHE A 83 5.21 15.08 0.45
C PHE A 83 4.53 15.21 1.79
N ASP A 84 3.88 14.14 2.22
CA ASP A 84 3.39 13.98 3.58
C ASP A 84 3.39 12.50 4.01
N TYR A 85 3.72 12.28 5.27
CA TYR A 85 3.55 11.01 5.93
C TYR A 85 2.11 10.91 6.44
N VAL A 86 1.47 9.78 6.18
CA VAL A 86 0.05 9.59 6.49
C VAL A 86 -0.14 8.37 7.35
N LYS A 87 -0.81 8.58 8.49
CA LYS A 87 -1.29 7.52 9.38
C LYS A 87 -2.76 7.70 9.65
N LEU A 88 -3.44 6.59 9.88
CA LEU A 88 -4.76 6.59 10.49
C LEU A 88 -4.56 6.44 11.99
N ASP A 89 -5.25 7.24 12.80
CA ASP A 89 -5.34 6.97 14.23
C ASP A 89 -6.37 5.88 14.55
N ASP A 90 -6.44 5.50 15.83
CA ASP A 90 -7.37 4.48 16.32
C ASP A 90 -8.85 4.87 16.14
N ALA A 91 -9.13 6.16 15.91
CA ALA A 91 -10.47 6.68 15.62
C ALA A 91 -10.77 6.71 14.11
N GLY A 92 -9.83 6.31 13.25
CA GLY A 92 -9.96 6.32 11.80
C GLY A 92 -9.78 7.69 11.15
N VAL A 93 -9.26 8.68 11.88
CA VAL A 93 -8.95 10.01 11.35
C VAL A 93 -7.58 9.98 10.69
N LEU A 94 -7.51 10.61 9.50
CA LEU A 94 -6.29 10.76 8.74
C LEU A 94 -5.44 11.87 9.33
N ASN A 95 -4.23 11.50 9.77
CA ASN A 95 -3.23 12.42 10.25
C ASN A 95 -2.09 12.49 9.23
N SER A 96 -1.93 13.67 8.63
CA SER A 96 -0.88 13.96 7.65
C SER A 96 0.17 14.87 8.28
N THR A 97 1.43 14.49 8.22
CA THR A 97 2.53 15.28 8.79
C THR A 97 3.78 15.12 7.95
N THR A 98 4.66 16.12 7.90
CA THR A 98 5.92 16.04 7.14
C THR A 98 7.08 15.46 7.96
N THR A 99 6.87 15.23 9.26
CA THR A 99 7.91 14.79 10.21
C THR A 99 7.65 13.40 10.80
N ASP A 100 6.43 12.87 10.70
CA ASP A 100 6.10 11.56 11.26
C ASP A 100 6.60 10.43 10.38
N THR A 101 7.89 10.16 10.53
CA THR A 101 8.54 9.11 9.77
C THR A 101 8.20 7.68 10.20
N SER A 102 7.34 7.53 11.22
CA SER A 102 6.81 6.23 11.65
C SER A 102 5.52 5.86 10.93
N ALA A 103 4.95 6.79 10.14
CA ALA A 103 3.71 6.55 9.44
C ALA A 103 3.83 5.39 8.42
N PRO A 104 2.76 4.58 8.25
CA PRO A 104 2.77 3.44 7.33
C PRO A 104 2.78 3.86 5.86
N PHE A 105 2.36 5.09 5.55
CA PHE A 105 2.31 5.61 4.20
C PHE A 105 3.05 6.93 4.07
N ILE A 106 3.58 7.17 2.88
CA ILE A 106 4.03 8.48 2.44
C ILE A 106 3.44 8.75 1.06
N ARG A 107 2.87 9.94 0.89
CA ARG A 107 2.47 10.44 -0.42
C ARG A 107 3.50 11.44 -0.87
N VAL A 108 3.82 11.41 -2.15
CA VAL A 108 4.64 12.40 -2.82
C VAL A 108 3.90 12.87 -4.05
N TRP A 109 4.03 14.15 -4.38
CA TRP A 109 3.42 14.69 -5.57
C TRP A 109 4.39 15.57 -6.34
N GLN A 110 4.09 15.72 -7.63
CA GLN A 110 4.81 16.58 -8.53
C GLN A 110 3.78 17.34 -9.35
N VAL A 111 3.90 18.67 -9.36
CA VAL A 111 3.07 19.57 -10.14
C VAL A 111 3.87 20.03 -11.34
N SER A 112 3.35 19.79 -12.54
CA SER A 112 3.96 20.22 -13.79
C SER A 112 3.83 21.72 -13.98
N ALA A 113 4.87 22.33 -14.55
CA ALA A 113 4.85 23.72 -15.00
C ALA A 113 4.23 23.89 -16.40
N THR A 114 3.90 22.79 -17.08
CA THR A 114 3.31 22.82 -18.43
C THR A 114 1.87 23.30 -18.42
N VAL A 115 1.39 23.85 -19.54
CA VAL A 115 -0.03 24.17 -19.76
C VAL A 115 -0.61 23.12 -20.73
N PRO A 116 -1.70 22.42 -20.37
CA PRO A 116 -2.42 22.50 -19.09
C PRO A 116 -1.59 21.93 -17.92
N ARG A 117 -1.82 22.50 -16.72
CA ARG A 117 -1.13 22.04 -15.51
C ARG A 117 -1.60 20.64 -15.17
N SER A 118 -0.65 19.79 -14.80
CA SER A 118 -0.91 18.42 -14.35
C SER A 118 -0.27 18.17 -13.00
N VAL A 119 -0.88 17.28 -12.22
CA VAL A 119 -0.29 16.79 -10.98
C VAL A 119 -0.20 15.29 -11.02
N THR A 120 0.99 14.76 -10.72
CA THR A 120 1.22 13.34 -10.51
C THR A 120 1.37 13.10 -9.01
N ILE A 121 0.59 12.17 -8.49
CA ILE A 121 0.59 11.77 -7.08
C ILE A 121 0.97 10.29 -7.01
N ALA A 122 1.88 9.95 -6.11
CA ALA A 122 2.29 8.58 -5.85
C ALA A 122 2.23 8.28 -4.35
N VAL A 123 1.72 7.11 -3.99
CA VAL A 123 1.59 6.64 -2.60
C VAL A 123 2.48 5.42 -2.41
N TYR A 124 3.33 5.49 -1.39
CA TYR A 124 4.26 4.44 -1.01
C TYR A 124 3.89 3.88 0.35
N ALA A 125 3.99 2.56 0.50
CA ALA A 125 4.01 1.93 1.82
C ALA A 125 5.44 1.95 2.37
N LEU A 126 5.59 2.36 3.62
CA LEU A 126 6.85 2.34 4.36
C LEU A 126 6.91 1.09 5.22
N LYS A 127 7.94 0.26 5.00
CA LYS A 127 8.22 -0.88 5.87
C LYS A 127 8.97 -0.39 7.11
N ALA A 128 8.47 -0.71 8.30
CA ALA A 128 9.20 -0.49 9.55
C ALA A 128 10.48 -1.34 9.54
N GLY A 129 11.65 -0.70 9.57
CA GLY A 129 12.96 -1.37 9.55
C GLY A 129 14.13 -0.40 9.33
N MET A 130 15.38 -0.88 9.54
CA MET A 130 16.61 -0.06 9.48
C MET A 130 16.93 0.49 8.08
N THR A 131 16.46 -0.15 7.00
CA THR A 131 16.54 0.38 5.63
C THR A 131 15.13 0.73 5.18
N ARG A 132 14.82 2.03 5.13
CA ARG A 132 13.56 2.55 4.58
C ARG A 132 13.47 2.24 3.09
N ARG A 133 13.00 1.05 2.76
CA ARG A 133 12.56 0.71 1.41
C ARG A 133 11.06 0.93 1.37
N GLY A 134 10.64 2.03 0.74
CA GLY A 134 9.24 2.20 0.39
C GLY A 134 8.93 1.48 -0.91
N PHE A 135 7.73 0.91 -0.98
CA PHE A 135 7.22 0.26 -2.18
C PHE A 135 6.08 1.11 -2.73
N GLU A 136 6.15 1.45 -4.02
CA GLU A 136 5.06 2.17 -4.69
C GLU A 136 3.82 1.28 -4.73
N LEU A 137 2.71 1.76 -4.18
CA LEU A 137 1.45 1.03 -4.20
C LEU A 137 0.58 1.48 -5.38
N ILE A 138 0.52 2.79 -5.60
CA ILE A 138 -0.33 3.40 -6.62
C ILE A 138 0.22 4.77 -7.03
N ARG A 139 -0.03 5.12 -8.30
CA ARG A 139 0.29 6.41 -8.91
C ARG A 139 -0.83 6.81 -9.84
N ALA A 140 -1.15 8.11 -9.84
CA ALA A 140 -2.08 8.69 -10.80
C ALA A 140 -1.59 10.07 -11.24
N THR A 141 -1.95 10.44 -12.46
CA THR A 141 -1.74 11.79 -12.99
C THR A 141 -3.09 12.35 -13.40
N THR A 142 -3.38 13.57 -12.96
CA THR A 142 -4.56 14.31 -13.41
C THR A 142 -4.15 15.63 -14.04
N VAL A 143 -4.86 16.01 -15.10
CA VAL A 143 -4.72 17.30 -15.78
C VAL A 143 -5.85 18.19 -15.29
N VAL A 144 -5.55 19.43 -14.95
CA VAL A 144 -6.58 20.41 -14.63
C VAL A 144 -6.74 21.34 -15.81
N GLU A 145 -7.89 21.20 -16.47
CA GLU A 145 -8.38 22.20 -17.41
C GLU A 145 -8.80 23.43 -16.61
N SER A 146 -8.26 24.58 -17.00
CA SER A 146 -8.76 25.87 -16.53
C SER A 146 -10.19 26.03 -17.04
N THR A 147 -11.17 25.81 -16.17
CA THR A 147 -12.52 26.28 -16.42
C THR A 147 -12.47 27.80 -16.31
N PHE A 148 -12.39 28.46 -17.47
CA PHE A 148 -12.50 29.91 -17.61
C PHE A 148 -13.96 30.35 -17.49
#